data_AF-A0A7G3ZGZ4-F1
#
_entry.id   AF-A0A7G3ZGZ4-F1
#
_cell.length_a   1.000
_cell.length_b   1.000
_cell.length_c   1.000
_cell.angle_alpha   90.00
_cell.angle_beta   90.00
_cell.angle_gamma   90.00
#
_symmetry.space_group_name_H-M   'P 1'
#
loop_
_entity.id
_entity.type
_entity.pdbx_description
1 polymer ?
#
loop_
_entity_poly.entity_id
_entity_poly.type
_entity_poly.pdbx_seq_one_letter_code
_entity_poly.pdbx_strand_id
1 'polypeptide(L)'
;MTRNGVVLIAISGCSSSGKTTIAKFLTQLFPQSILLHEDDFYKHDEDVPLDPKYGIRNWDSPEALDMKSFEKELDFIKQTGQISKELIHNDNVDNIGKFDIEQDFLASLKKQCASLAPASKIVIVDGFMIYHNSVITSKFDVKILIRAPYEVLKKRRAARPGYQTLDSYWVDPPYYFDEFVYKAYREAHAQLFINNDVEGKIDRSKADGIIDFFNDDEVSIESALKWTSQRIIDFLSGSSYA
;
A
#
# COMPACT_ATOMS: atom_id res chain seq x y z
N MET A 1 -1.95 -12.63 -24.97
CA MET A 1 -3.37 -12.23 -25.02
C MET A 1 -3.51 -11.01 -24.14
N THR A 2 -3.92 -9.86 -24.67
CA THR A 2 -4.15 -8.65 -23.87
C THR A 2 -5.35 -8.85 -22.96
N ARG A 3 -5.19 -8.63 -21.66
CA ARG A 3 -6.29 -8.70 -20.69
C ARG A 3 -7.22 -7.51 -20.92
N ASN A 4 -8.52 -7.76 -21.08
CA ASN A 4 -9.55 -6.73 -21.15
C ASN A 4 -10.24 -6.64 -19.78
N GLY A 5 -10.28 -5.44 -19.19
CA GLY A 5 -10.98 -5.22 -17.91
C GLY A 5 -10.23 -4.30 -16.95
N VAL A 6 -10.63 -4.34 -15.68
CA VAL A 6 -10.02 -3.58 -14.59
C VAL A 6 -8.99 -4.45 -13.86
N VAL A 7 -7.77 -3.93 -13.72
CA VAL A 7 -6.68 -4.57 -12.98
C VAL A 7 -6.47 -3.83 -11.66
N LEU A 8 -6.72 -4.51 -10.55
CA LEU A 8 -6.49 -4.02 -9.20
C LEU A 8 -5.11 -4.48 -8.72
N ILE A 9 -4.27 -3.52 -8.36
CA ILE A 9 -2.90 -3.74 -7.89
C ILE A 9 -2.82 -3.27 -6.44
N ALA A 10 -2.62 -4.19 -5.50
CA ALA A 10 -2.35 -3.85 -4.11
C ALA A 10 -0.87 -3.55 -3.90
N ILE A 11 -0.58 -2.38 -3.35
CA ILE A 11 0.71 -2.00 -2.77
C ILE A 11 0.50 -1.89 -1.26
N SER A 12 0.69 -3.00 -0.56
CA SER A 12 0.49 -3.07 0.89
C SER A 12 1.79 -3.06 1.67
N GLY A 13 1.72 -2.91 3.00
CA GLY A 13 2.87 -2.90 3.89
C GLY A 13 2.65 -2.08 5.15
N CYS A 14 3.52 -2.29 6.15
CA CYS A 14 3.50 -1.51 7.38
C CYS A 14 3.61 0.00 7.07
N SER A 15 3.04 0.86 7.92
CA SER A 15 3.29 2.30 7.87
C SER A 15 4.80 2.58 7.80
N SER A 16 5.18 3.58 6.99
CA SER A 16 6.58 4.00 6.78
C SER A 16 7.46 3.01 6.00
N SER A 17 6.88 1.98 5.37
CA SER A 17 7.59 1.05 4.47
C SER A 17 7.96 1.65 3.10
N GLY A 18 7.33 2.75 2.68
CA GLY A 18 7.53 3.38 1.36
C GLY A 18 6.43 3.09 0.33
N LYS A 19 5.42 2.28 0.70
CA LYS A 19 4.22 1.94 -0.11
C LYS A 19 3.60 3.12 -0.87
N THR A 20 3.27 4.21 -0.16
CA THR A 20 2.61 5.39 -0.73
C THR A 20 3.48 6.11 -1.75
N THR A 21 4.78 6.26 -1.47
CA THR A 21 5.73 6.86 -2.40
C THR A 21 5.80 6.05 -3.70
N ILE A 22 5.94 4.73 -3.57
CA ILE A 22 5.98 3.82 -4.71
C ILE A 22 4.67 3.91 -5.50
N ALA A 23 3.51 3.88 -4.84
CA ALA A 23 2.20 3.99 -5.49
C ALA A 23 2.02 5.31 -6.25
N LYS A 24 2.44 6.45 -5.67
CA LYS A 24 2.43 7.78 -6.32
C LYS A 24 3.37 7.85 -7.55
N PHE A 25 4.50 7.15 -7.54
CA PHE A 25 5.35 7.06 -8.75
C PHE A 25 4.76 6.11 -9.80
N LEU A 26 4.22 4.96 -9.38
CA LEU A 26 3.57 4.02 -10.29
C LEU A 26 2.44 4.68 -11.08
N THR A 27 1.70 5.61 -10.48
CA THR A 27 0.63 6.34 -11.21
C THR A 27 1.19 7.30 -12.28
N GLN A 28 2.40 7.81 -12.12
CA GLN A 28 3.10 8.56 -13.17
C GLN A 28 3.64 7.66 -14.30
N LEU A 29 4.05 6.43 -13.94
CA LEU A 29 4.62 5.46 -14.85
C LEU A 29 3.55 4.75 -15.70
N PHE A 30 2.38 4.47 -15.13
CA PHE A 30 1.21 3.88 -15.80
C PHE A 30 0.17 4.96 -16.10
N PRO A 31 0.17 5.58 -17.30
CA PRO A 31 -0.75 6.66 -17.62
C PRO A 31 -2.21 6.20 -17.51
N GLN A 32 -3.09 7.11 -17.09
CA GLN A 32 -4.54 6.85 -16.90
C GLN A 32 -4.88 5.85 -15.78
N SER A 33 -3.89 5.40 -15.00
CA SER A 33 -4.16 4.65 -13.78
C SER A 33 -4.86 5.52 -12.73
N ILE A 34 -5.58 4.85 -11.83
CA ILE A 34 -6.22 5.48 -10.67
C ILE A 34 -5.41 5.10 -9.42
N LEU A 35 -5.25 6.05 -8.50
CA LEU A 35 -4.72 5.78 -7.16
C LEU A 35 -5.87 5.81 -6.16
N LEU A 36 -6.00 4.76 -5.36
CA LEU A 36 -6.91 4.68 -4.23
C LEU A 36 -6.09 4.49 -2.96
N HIS A 37 -6.32 5.29 -1.93
CA HIS A 37 -5.70 5.07 -0.62
C HIS A 37 -6.70 4.39 0.32
N GLU A 38 -6.28 3.34 1.01
CA GLU A 38 -7.07 2.74 2.10
C GLU A 38 -7.34 3.77 3.21
N ASP A 39 -6.43 4.73 3.39
CA ASP A 39 -6.59 5.86 4.31
C ASP A 39 -7.79 6.77 3.96
N ASP A 40 -8.30 6.76 2.71
CA ASP A 40 -9.52 7.49 2.34
C ASP A 40 -10.77 6.91 3.03
N PHE A 41 -10.65 5.76 3.70
CA PHE A 41 -11.71 5.05 4.41
C PHE A 41 -11.55 5.10 5.92
N TYR A 42 -10.70 5.99 6.46
CA TYR A 42 -10.72 6.28 7.89
C TYR A 42 -12.09 6.77 8.34
N LYS A 43 -12.48 6.36 9.55
CA LYS A 43 -13.62 6.93 10.25
C LYS A 43 -13.25 8.30 10.82
N HIS A 44 -14.27 9.06 11.22
CA HIS A 44 -14.09 10.27 12.01
C HIS A 44 -13.36 9.98 13.33
N ASP A 45 -12.62 10.96 13.85
CA ASP A 45 -11.75 10.82 15.02
C ASP A 45 -12.49 10.25 16.24
N GLU A 46 -13.77 10.60 16.41
CA GLU A 46 -14.60 10.13 17.52
C GLU A 46 -14.96 8.64 17.42
N ASP A 47 -15.06 8.12 16.20
CA ASP A 47 -15.42 6.74 15.86
C ASP A 47 -14.21 5.80 15.80
N VAL A 48 -12.99 6.34 15.82
CA VAL A 48 -11.76 5.54 15.96
C VAL A 48 -11.70 4.94 17.36
N PRO A 49 -11.43 3.63 17.50
CA PRO A 49 -11.49 2.96 18.81
C PRO A 49 -10.48 3.57 19.80
N LEU A 50 -10.91 3.76 21.05
CA LEU A 50 -10.01 4.03 22.17
C LEU A 50 -9.43 2.72 22.68
N ASP A 51 -8.11 2.68 22.82
CA ASP A 51 -7.45 1.59 23.49
C ASP A 51 -7.66 1.69 25.01
N PRO A 52 -8.15 0.62 25.65
CA PRO A 52 -8.48 0.66 27.08
C PRO A 52 -7.26 0.71 28.01
N LYS A 53 -6.09 0.28 27.54
CA LYS A 53 -4.85 0.28 28.33
C LYS A 53 -4.19 1.65 28.32
N TYR A 54 -4.13 2.31 27.16
CA TYR A 54 -3.43 3.58 26.98
C TYR A 54 -4.36 4.80 27.04
N GLY A 55 -5.67 4.62 26.82
CA GLY A 55 -6.63 5.71 26.80
C GLY A 55 -6.49 6.64 25.59
N ILE A 56 -5.95 6.14 24.48
CA ILE A 56 -5.72 6.89 23.23
C ILE A 56 -6.40 6.22 22.04
N ARG A 57 -6.59 6.96 20.94
CA ARG A 57 -7.17 6.43 19.71
C ARG A 57 -6.19 5.48 19.02
N ASN A 58 -6.68 4.33 18.58
CA ASN A 58 -5.91 3.35 17.80
C ASN A 58 -6.24 3.47 16.31
N TRP A 59 -5.50 4.33 15.62
CA TRP A 59 -5.59 4.54 14.17
C TRP A 59 -5.13 3.34 13.35
N ASP A 60 -4.20 2.54 13.86
CA ASP A 60 -3.58 1.45 13.11
C ASP A 60 -4.35 0.13 13.32
N SER A 61 -5.68 0.17 13.26
CA SER A 61 -6.55 -0.99 13.43
C SER A 61 -7.60 -1.10 12.32
N PRO A 62 -8.05 -2.32 11.96
CA PRO A 62 -9.16 -2.50 11.04
C PRO A 62 -10.43 -1.75 11.48
N GLU A 63 -10.64 -1.59 12.78
CA GLU A 63 -11.78 -0.90 13.36
C GLU A 63 -11.72 0.63 13.19
N ALA A 64 -10.54 1.21 12.94
CA ALA A 64 -10.41 2.62 12.59
C ALA A 64 -10.88 2.94 11.16
N LEU A 65 -11.01 1.90 10.31
CA LEU A 65 -11.40 2.00 8.91
C LEU A 65 -12.86 1.56 8.71
N ASP A 66 -13.57 2.18 7.78
CA ASP A 66 -14.81 1.62 7.22
C ASP A 66 -14.46 0.57 6.14
N MET A 67 -14.02 -0.60 6.62
CA MET A 67 -13.64 -1.73 5.77
C MET A 67 -14.78 -2.20 4.86
N LYS A 68 -16.04 -2.03 5.27
CA LYS A 68 -17.21 -2.38 4.45
C LYS A 68 -17.36 -1.41 3.28
N SER A 69 -17.15 -0.12 3.52
CA SER A 69 -17.11 0.87 2.44
C SER A 69 -15.94 0.61 1.50
N PHE A 70 -14.75 0.31 2.03
CA PHE A 70 -13.58 0.00 1.20
C PHE A 70 -13.84 -1.20 0.29
N GLU A 71 -14.40 -2.28 0.85
CA GLU A 71 -14.76 -3.47 0.07
C GLU A 71 -15.74 -3.16 -1.07
N LYS A 72 -16.81 -2.39 -0.78
CA LYS A 72 -17.79 -1.97 -1.78
C LYS A 72 -17.19 -1.11 -2.89
N GLU A 73 -16.26 -0.22 -2.54
CA GLU A 73 -15.57 0.61 -3.52
C GLU A 73 -14.72 -0.25 -4.46
N LEU A 74 -13.97 -1.22 -3.92
CA LEU A 74 -13.20 -2.16 -4.74
C LEU A 74 -14.10 -2.96 -5.71
N ASP A 75 -15.27 -3.41 -5.24
CA ASP A 75 -16.25 -4.10 -6.09
C ASP A 75 -16.79 -3.20 -7.20
N PHE A 76 -17.14 -1.95 -6.87
CA PHE A 76 -17.61 -0.98 -7.83
C PHE A 76 -16.53 -0.67 -8.89
N ILE A 77 -15.28 -0.45 -8.46
CA ILE A 77 -14.15 -0.21 -9.35
C ILE A 77 -13.94 -1.41 -10.26
N LYS A 78 -13.96 -2.63 -9.73
CA LYS A 78 -13.75 -3.85 -10.53
C LYS A 78 -14.81 -4.01 -11.62
N GLN A 79 -16.05 -3.59 -11.35
CA GLN A 79 -17.17 -3.65 -12.29
C GLN A 79 -17.18 -2.52 -13.32
N THR A 80 -16.80 -1.30 -12.91
CA THR A 80 -17.03 -0.08 -13.74
C THR A 80 -15.75 0.56 -14.26
N GLY A 81 -14.61 0.31 -13.61
CA GLY A 81 -13.34 1.00 -13.85
C GLY A 81 -13.32 2.45 -13.35
N GLN A 82 -14.29 2.84 -12.52
CA GLN A 82 -14.46 4.19 -12.00
C GLN A 82 -14.44 4.20 -10.46
N ILE A 83 -14.12 5.35 -9.88
CA ILE A 83 -14.28 5.62 -8.44
C ILE A 83 -15.70 6.14 -8.22
N SER A 84 -16.40 5.64 -7.19
CA SER A 84 -17.75 6.08 -6.82
C SER A 84 -17.78 7.21 -5.79
N LYS A 85 -16.68 7.39 -5.05
CA LYS A 85 -16.55 8.35 -3.95
C LYS A 85 -15.64 9.53 -4.28
N GLU A 86 -15.89 10.66 -3.62
CA GLU A 86 -14.90 11.73 -3.56
C GLU A 86 -13.72 11.27 -2.68
N LEU A 87 -12.51 11.30 -3.23
CA LEU A 87 -11.30 10.89 -2.53
C LEU A 87 -10.75 12.09 -1.76
N ILE A 88 -10.71 11.98 -0.43
CA ILE A 88 -10.29 13.08 0.45
C ILE A 88 -8.77 13.21 0.47
N HIS A 89 -8.04 12.10 0.32
CA HIS A 89 -6.58 12.03 0.30
C HIS A 89 -5.93 12.88 1.40
N ASN A 90 -5.79 12.33 2.60
CA ASN A 90 -5.23 13.05 3.76
C ASN A 90 -3.75 13.49 3.59
N ASP A 91 -3.12 13.18 2.45
CA ASP A 91 -1.77 13.63 2.03
C ASP A 91 -0.68 13.52 3.11
N ASN A 92 -0.77 12.49 3.95
CA ASN A 92 0.15 12.17 5.05
C ASN A 92 1.55 11.69 4.61
N VAL A 93 1.92 11.95 3.35
CA VAL A 93 3.22 11.60 2.77
C VAL A 93 3.74 12.78 1.96
N ASP A 94 5.00 13.12 2.21
CA ASP A 94 5.71 14.20 1.53
C ASP A 94 5.60 14.11 0.01
N ASN A 95 5.65 15.27 -0.64
CA ASN A 95 5.70 15.38 -2.08
C ASN A 95 6.85 14.54 -2.66
N ILE A 96 6.52 13.66 -3.62
CA ILE A 96 7.49 12.79 -4.29
C ILE A 96 8.54 13.55 -5.11
N GLY A 97 8.36 14.85 -5.34
CA GLY A 97 9.37 15.72 -5.94
C GLY A 97 10.62 15.92 -5.08
N LYS A 98 10.64 15.47 -3.81
CA LYS A 98 11.84 15.48 -2.97
C LYS A 98 12.89 14.43 -3.36
N PHE A 99 12.51 13.43 -4.14
CA PHE A 99 13.41 12.36 -4.57
C PHE A 99 14.18 12.81 -5.81
N ASP A 100 15.51 12.79 -5.71
CA ASP A 100 16.39 12.99 -6.85
C ASP A 100 16.48 11.67 -7.64
N ILE A 101 15.75 11.61 -8.75
CA ILE A 101 15.67 10.44 -9.62
C ILE A 101 16.15 10.83 -11.01
N GLU A 102 16.96 9.98 -11.62
CA GLU A 102 17.45 10.22 -12.97
C GLU A 102 16.27 10.29 -13.96
N GLN A 103 16.18 11.41 -14.69
CA GLN A 103 15.05 11.65 -15.58
C GLN A 103 15.00 10.66 -16.74
N ASP A 104 16.17 10.23 -17.23
CA ASP A 104 16.28 9.22 -18.28
C ASP A 104 15.81 7.84 -17.80
N PHE A 105 16.11 7.48 -16.54
CA PHE A 105 15.57 6.28 -15.91
C PHE A 105 14.04 6.30 -15.86
N LEU A 106 13.44 7.39 -15.35
CA LEU A 106 11.98 7.52 -15.28
C LEU A 106 11.33 7.52 -16.66
N ALA A 107 11.91 8.23 -17.63
CA ALA A 107 11.39 8.27 -19.00
C ALA A 107 11.42 6.88 -19.65
N SER A 108 12.50 6.12 -19.48
CA SER A 108 12.63 4.76 -19.97
C SER A 108 11.60 3.82 -19.34
N LEU A 109 11.44 3.88 -18.01
CA LEU A 109 10.50 3.04 -17.28
C LEU A 109 9.04 3.38 -17.65
N LYS A 110 8.72 4.67 -17.79
CA LYS A 110 7.40 5.13 -18.23
C LYS A 110 7.08 4.65 -19.64
N LYS A 111 8.04 4.67 -20.56
CA LYS A 111 7.85 4.16 -21.93
C LYS A 111 7.49 2.66 -21.93
N GLN A 112 8.16 1.88 -21.09
CA GLN A 112 7.86 0.45 -20.93
C GLN A 112 6.45 0.22 -20.38
N CYS A 113 6.10 0.90 -19.28
CA CYS A 113 4.79 0.78 -18.64
C CYS A 113 3.64 1.24 -19.57
N ALA A 114 3.80 2.38 -20.25
CA ALA A 114 2.78 2.96 -21.15
C ALA A 114 2.46 2.06 -22.35
N SER A 115 3.43 1.28 -22.85
CA SER A 115 3.22 0.34 -23.96
C SER A 115 2.21 -0.78 -23.65
N LEU A 116 1.96 -1.06 -22.36
CA LEU A 116 1.06 -2.12 -21.89
C LEU A 116 -0.26 -1.57 -21.33
N ALA A 117 -0.36 -0.25 -21.18
CA ALA A 117 -1.53 0.43 -20.63
C ALA A 117 -2.81 0.42 -21.51
N PRO A 118 -2.80 0.29 -22.86
CA PRO A 118 -4.02 0.57 -23.63
C PRO A 118 -5.12 -0.51 -23.56
N ALA A 119 -4.87 -1.67 -22.94
CA ALA A 119 -5.84 -2.78 -22.93
C ALA A 119 -6.66 -2.92 -21.62
N SER A 120 -6.22 -2.30 -20.51
CA SER A 120 -6.83 -2.49 -19.18
C SER A 120 -6.86 -1.19 -18.39
N LYS A 121 -7.92 -0.99 -17.59
CA LYS A 121 -7.98 0.10 -16.61
C LYS A 121 -7.19 -0.33 -15.37
N ILE A 122 -6.06 0.34 -15.11
CA ILE A 122 -5.21 0.05 -13.95
C ILE A 122 -5.69 0.86 -12.75
N VAL A 123 -5.90 0.20 -11.62
CA VAL A 123 -6.12 0.86 -10.33
C VAL A 123 -5.07 0.35 -9.34
N ILE A 124 -4.30 1.28 -8.81
CA ILE A 124 -3.28 1.04 -7.80
C ILE A 124 -3.90 1.41 -6.45
N VAL A 125 -3.82 0.49 -5.50
CA VAL A 125 -4.38 0.65 -4.16
C VAL A 125 -3.26 0.58 -3.13
N ASP A 126 -3.07 1.67 -2.39
CA ASP A 126 -2.09 1.79 -1.32
C ASP A 126 -2.79 1.64 0.04
N GLY A 127 -2.40 0.65 0.83
CA GLY A 127 -3.05 0.37 2.11
C GLY A 127 -2.24 -0.51 3.04
N PHE A 128 -2.33 -0.28 4.34
CA PHE A 128 -1.56 -1.00 5.36
C PHE A 128 -2.27 -2.25 5.90
N MET A 129 -3.58 -2.40 5.65
CA MET A 129 -4.43 -3.49 6.16
C MET A 129 -5.05 -4.37 5.06
N ILE A 130 -4.65 -4.20 3.80
CA ILE A 130 -5.22 -4.94 2.66
C ILE A 130 -5.20 -6.46 2.88
N TYR A 131 -4.11 -7.02 3.42
CA TYR A 131 -3.95 -8.47 3.62
C TYR A 131 -4.48 -9.01 4.94
N HIS A 132 -5.10 -8.16 5.78
CA HIS A 132 -5.80 -8.59 6.99
C HIS A 132 -7.10 -9.37 6.67
N ASN A 133 -7.75 -9.06 5.55
CA ASN A 133 -9.05 -9.64 5.17
C ASN A 133 -8.92 -10.39 3.84
N SER A 134 -9.19 -11.71 3.87
CA SER A 134 -9.08 -12.57 2.68
C SER A 134 -10.08 -12.22 1.58
N VAL A 135 -11.27 -11.70 1.93
CA VAL A 135 -12.28 -11.25 0.96
C VAL A 135 -11.74 -10.07 0.18
N ILE A 136 -11.20 -9.05 0.86
CA ILE A 136 -10.55 -7.89 0.22
C ILE A 136 -9.33 -8.33 -0.59
N THR A 137 -8.45 -9.15 0.00
CA THR A 137 -7.24 -9.67 -0.66
C THR A 137 -7.56 -10.38 -1.99
N SER A 138 -8.66 -11.14 -2.03
CA SER A 138 -9.06 -11.91 -3.21
C SER A 138 -9.46 -11.05 -4.42
N LYS A 139 -9.77 -9.76 -4.22
CA LYS A 139 -10.18 -8.85 -5.30
C LYS A 139 -9.00 -8.35 -6.14
N PHE A 140 -7.78 -8.44 -5.61
CA PHE A 140 -6.56 -7.95 -6.25
C PHE A 140 -5.94 -8.95 -7.20
N ASP A 141 -5.53 -8.48 -8.37
CA ASP A 141 -4.87 -9.31 -9.37
C ASP A 141 -3.34 -9.33 -9.21
N VAL A 142 -2.75 -8.23 -8.73
CA VAL A 142 -1.34 -8.14 -8.34
C VAL A 142 -1.29 -7.74 -6.88
N LYS A 143 -0.58 -8.53 -6.06
CA LYS A 143 -0.50 -8.35 -4.62
C LYS A 143 0.95 -8.15 -4.20
N ILE A 144 1.35 -6.91 -3.96
CA ILE A 144 2.70 -6.56 -3.52
C ILE A 144 2.69 -6.19 -2.03
N LEU A 145 3.66 -6.70 -1.28
CA LEU A 145 3.93 -6.34 0.12
C LEU A 145 5.29 -5.64 0.21
N ILE A 146 5.28 -4.32 0.43
CA ILE A 146 6.48 -3.53 0.69
C ILE A 146 6.83 -3.66 2.17
N ARG A 147 8.02 -4.19 2.43
CA ARG A 147 8.53 -4.49 3.77
C ARG A 147 9.75 -3.62 4.06
N ALA A 148 10.07 -3.43 5.33
CA ALA A 148 11.35 -2.90 5.77
C ALA A 148 11.61 -3.40 7.20
N PRO A 149 12.86 -3.41 7.68
CA PRO A 149 13.16 -3.77 9.05
C PRO A 149 12.42 -2.90 10.06
N TYR A 150 12.02 -3.46 11.19
CA TYR A 150 11.40 -2.74 12.31
C TYR A 150 12.12 -1.42 12.64
N GLU A 151 13.45 -1.43 12.79
CA GLU A 151 14.21 -0.23 13.13
C GLU A 151 14.10 0.87 12.06
N VAL A 152 14.06 0.49 10.79
CA VAL A 152 13.87 1.41 9.66
C VAL A 152 12.46 1.99 9.69
N LEU A 153 11.44 1.16 9.89
CA LEU A 153 10.05 1.60 9.99
C LEU A 153 9.85 2.56 11.17
N LYS A 154 10.41 2.23 12.33
CA LYS A 154 10.35 3.03 13.56
C LYS A 154 11.01 4.39 13.37
N LYS A 155 12.24 4.41 12.86
CA LYS A 155 12.99 5.63 12.53
C LYS A 155 12.20 6.51 11.56
N ARG A 156 11.67 5.94 10.46
CA ARG A 156 10.90 6.69 9.45
C ARG A 156 9.56 7.20 9.99
N ARG A 157 8.88 6.44 10.86
CA ARG A 157 7.64 6.89 11.54
C ARG A 157 7.93 8.04 12.50
N ALA A 158 8.96 7.92 13.34
CA ALA A 158 9.35 8.95 14.30
C ALA A 158 9.79 10.27 13.63
N ALA A 159 10.27 10.21 12.39
CA ALA A 159 10.64 11.40 11.62
C ALA A 159 9.44 12.14 11.02
N ARG A 160 8.21 11.60 11.09
CA ARG A 160 7.01 12.28 10.61
C ARG A 160 6.50 13.26 11.67
N PRO A 161 6.18 14.51 11.30
CA PRO A 161 5.74 15.52 12.27
C PRO A 161 4.35 15.22 12.87
N GLY A 162 3.54 14.43 12.16
CA GLY A 162 2.17 14.07 12.53
C GLY A 162 1.37 13.70 11.29
N TYR A 163 0.05 13.58 11.46
CA TYR A 163 -0.89 13.04 10.49
C TYR A 163 -2.15 13.90 10.46
N GLN A 164 -2.53 14.35 9.28
CA GLN A 164 -3.85 14.89 9.02
C GLN A 164 -4.88 13.76 9.13
N THR A 165 -5.89 13.95 9.98
CA THR A 165 -7.08 13.10 10.07
C THR A 165 -8.25 13.80 9.38
N LEU A 166 -9.44 13.20 9.41
CA LEU A 166 -10.64 13.86 8.88
C LEU A 166 -11.01 15.12 9.69
N ASP A 167 -10.77 15.09 11.01
CA ASP A 167 -11.28 16.12 11.91
C ASP A 167 -10.16 16.95 12.58
N SER A 168 -8.91 16.47 12.58
CA SER A 168 -7.82 17.07 13.35
C SER A 168 -6.41 16.76 12.81
N TYR A 169 -5.38 17.05 13.62
CA TYR A 169 -3.99 16.72 13.38
C TYR A 169 -3.46 15.84 14.51
N TRP A 170 -3.11 14.60 14.20
CA TRP A 170 -2.64 13.59 15.13
C TRP A 170 -1.11 13.56 15.21
N VAL A 171 -0.57 13.48 16.43
CA VAL A 171 0.86 13.25 16.67
C VAL A 171 1.01 12.00 17.51
N ASP A 172 1.80 11.06 17.01
CA ASP A 172 2.06 9.80 17.69
C ASP A 172 2.69 10.05 19.08
N PRO A 173 2.13 9.50 20.17
CA PRO A 173 2.82 9.47 21.45
C PRO A 173 4.06 8.55 21.40
N PRO A 174 5.03 8.67 22.33
CA PRO A 174 6.32 7.99 22.24
C PRO A 174 6.30 6.45 22.09
N TYR A 175 5.23 5.79 22.55
CA TYR A 175 5.06 4.33 22.47
C TYR A 175 4.19 3.87 21.30
N TYR A 176 3.64 4.80 20.52
CA TYR A 176 2.56 4.51 19.57
C TYR A 176 3.00 3.54 18.48
N PHE A 177 4.22 3.71 17.96
CA PHE A 177 4.74 2.83 16.92
C PHE A 177 4.82 1.37 17.40
N ASP A 178 5.31 1.14 18.61
CA ASP A 178 5.53 -0.22 19.12
C ASP A 178 4.21 -0.89 19.50
N GLU A 179 3.35 -0.16 20.20
CA GLU A 179 2.15 -0.70 20.83
C GLU A 179 0.93 -0.74 19.91
N PHE A 180 0.95 0.04 18.81
CA PHE A 180 -0.16 0.14 17.87
C PHE A 180 0.28 -0.19 16.45
N VAL A 181 1.14 0.63 15.85
CA VAL A 181 1.51 0.52 14.42
C VAL A 181 2.12 -0.85 14.10
N TYR A 182 3.23 -1.19 14.73
CA TYR A 182 3.98 -2.41 14.43
C TYR A 182 3.30 -3.65 15.01
N LYS A 183 2.67 -3.53 16.18
CA LYS A 183 1.86 -4.59 16.78
C LYS A 183 0.72 -5.00 15.83
N ALA A 184 -0.07 -4.04 15.34
CA ALA A 184 -1.17 -4.33 14.44
C ALA A 184 -0.70 -4.86 13.08
N TYR A 185 0.40 -4.32 12.53
CA TYR A 185 1.03 -4.92 11.34
C TYR A 185 1.39 -6.39 11.55
N ARG A 186 2.00 -6.73 12.69
CA ARG A 186 2.31 -8.11 13.06
C ARG A 186 1.07 -8.98 13.16
N GLU A 187 0.07 -8.53 13.90
CA GLU A 187 -1.18 -9.27 14.09
C GLU A 187 -1.91 -9.52 12.76
N ALA A 188 -1.90 -8.54 11.86
CA ALA A 188 -2.57 -8.62 10.56
C ALA A 188 -1.84 -9.44 9.50
N HIS A 189 -0.50 -9.60 9.59
CA HIS A 189 0.30 -10.19 8.52
C HIS A 189 1.13 -11.41 8.93
N ALA A 190 1.28 -11.71 10.23
CA ALA A 190 2.16 -12.78 10.69
C ALA A 190 1.91 -14.13 10.01
N GLN A 191 0.64 -14.48 9.76
CA GLN A 191 0.25 -15.71 9.07
C GLN A 191 0.85 -15.86 7.66
N LEU A 192 1.28 -14.76 7.03
CA LEU A 192 1.91 -14.77 5.71
C LEU A 192 3.37 -15.22 5.76
N PHE A 193 3.98 -15.34 6.95
CA PHE A 193 5.42 -15.56 7.11
C PHE A 193 5.73 -16.92 7.76
N ILE A 194 6.92 -17.43 7.46
CA ILE A 194 7.46 -18.63 8.11
C ILE A 194 7.57 -18.35 9.61
N ASN A 195 7.10 -19.30 10.43
CA ASN A 195 7.07 -19.20 11.90
C ASN A 195 6.32 -17.96 12.45
N ASN A 196 5.44 -17.35 11.65
CA ASN A 196 4.71 -16.13 12.02
C ASN A 196 5.64 -14.92 12.31
N ASP A 197 6.83 -14.90 11.71
CA ASP A 197 7.82 -13.84 11.88
C ASP A 197 7.79 -12.86 10.69
N VAL A 198 7.25 -11.66 10.91
CA VAL A 198 7.13 -10.62 9.88
C VAL A 198 8.45 -9.98 9.45
N GLU A 199 9.56 -10.27 10.14
CA GLU A 199 10.94 -9.94 9.71
C GLU A 199 11.53 -11.06 8.85
N GLY A 200 10.98 -12.27 8.95
CA GLY A 200 11.44 -13.47 8.27
C GLY A 200 11.04 -13.55 6.79
N LYS A 201 11.10 -14.77 6.23
CA LYS A 201 10.70 -15.03 4.85
C LYS A 201 9.19 -15.23 4.76
N ILE A 202 8.60 -14.76 3.66
CA ILE A 202 7.20 -15.04 3.34
C ILE A 202 7.01 -16.55 3.10
N ASP A 203 5.95 -17.11 3.67
CA ASP A 203 5.53 -18.49 3.46
C ASP A 203 4.65 -18.55 2.20
N ARG A 204 5.23 -18.97 1.08
CA ARG A 204 4.56 -19.05 -0.24
C ARG A 204 3.34 -19.98 -0.23
N SER A 205 3.23 -20.90 0.74
CA SER A 205 2.05 -21.76 0.86
C SER A 205 0.84 -21.06 1.51
N LYS A 206 1.08 -19.95 2.22
CA LYS A 206 0.05 -19.17 2.93
C LYS A 206 -0.21 -17.81 2.27
N ALA A 207 0.81 -17.25 1.62
CA ALA A 207 0.76 -15.94 1.00
C ALA A 207 0.34 -16.03 -0.49
N ASP A 208 -0.88 -16.48 -0.75
CA ASP A 208 -1.39 -16.78 -2.09
C ASP A 208 -1.27 -15.60 -3.07
N GLY A 209 -0.32 -15.71 -4.00
CA GLY A 209 -0.01 -14.70 -5.01
C GLY A 209 0.58 -13.40 -4.45
N ILE A 210 0.89 -13.32 -3.15
CA ILE A 210 1.51 -12.14 -2.54
C ILE A 210 3.02 -12.23 -2.75
N ILE A 211 3.58 -11.21 -3.39
CA ILE A 211 5.02 -11.03 -3.60
C ILE A 211 5.52 -9.88 -2.73
N ASP A 212 6.72 -10.01 -2.18
CA ASP A 212 7.28 -9.02 -1.26
C ASP A 212 8.56 -8.37 -1.79
N PHE A 213 8.75 -7.12 -1.39
CA PHE A 213 9.95 -6.33 -1.68
C PHE A 213 10.46 -5.72 -0.38
N PHE A 214 11.75 -5.91 -0.11
CA PHE A 214 12.40 -5.40 1.10
C PHE A 214 13.03 -4.04 0.81
N ASN A 215 12.50 -2.99 1.42
CA ASN A 215 12.79 -1.57 1.16
C ASN A 215 13.42 -0.90 2.39
N ASP A 216 14.62 -1.36 2.75
CA ASP A 216 15.42 -0.77 3.82
C ASP A 216 16.03 0.60 3.41
N ASP A 217 16.94 1.14 4.21
CA ASP A 217 17.61 2.43 3.95
C ASP A 217 18.75 2.33 2.90
N GLU A 218 19.14 1.13 2.47
CA GLU A 218 20.17 0.92 1.43
C GLU A 218 19.55 0.82 0.02
N VAL A 219 18.27 0.48 -0.05
CA VAL A 219 17.52 0.39 -1.32
C VAL A 219 17.19 1.78 -1.87
N SER A 220 17.68 2.06 -3.08
CA SER A 220 17.31 3.27 -3.80
C SER A 220 15.85 3.24 -4.26
N ILE A 221 15.22 4.42 -4.35
CA ILE A 221 13.87 4.55 -4.91
C ILE A 221 13.79 3.97 -6.33
N GLU A 222 14.82 4.16 -7.15
CA GLU A 222 14.90 3.59 -8.51
C GLU A 222 14.84 2.05 -8.50
N SER A 223 15.50 1.40 -7.55
CA SER A 223 15.46 -0.05 -7.40
C SER A 223 14.04 -0.53 -7.05
N ALA A 224 13.38 0.17 -6.13
CA ALA A 224 11.99 -0.13 -5.77
C ALA A 224 11.02 0.09 -6.95
N LEU A 225 11.17 1.18 -7.70
CA LEU A 225 10.34 1.50 -8.87
C LEU A 225 10.56 0.50 -10.01
N LYS A 226 11.81 0.14 -10.29
CA LYS A 226 12.15 -0.87 -11.29
C LYS A 226 11.55 -2.21 -10.93
N TRP A 227 11.73 -2.66 -9.69
CA TRP A 227 11.21 -3.95 -9.25
C TRP A 227 9.68 -3.98 -9.32
N THR A 228 8.99 -3.01 -8.73
CA THR A 228 7.52 -2.98 -8.69
C THR A 228 6.90 -2.84 -10.07
N SER A 229 7.44 -1.95 -10.91
CA SER A 229 6.97 -1.79 -12.30
C SER A 229 7.16 -3.08 -13.08
N GLN A 230 8.29 -3.77 -12.93
CA GLN A 230 8.52 -5.05 -13.61
C GLN A 230 7.50 -6.10 -13.20
N ARG A 231 7.16 -6.24 -11.91
CA ARG A 231 6.15 -7.20 -11.46
C ARG A 231 4.77 -6.95 -12.07
N ILE A 232 4.41 -5.69 -12.27
CA ILE A 232 3.15 -5.29 -12.90
C ILE A 232 3.21 -5.55 -14.41
N ILE A 233 4.32 -5.21 -15.08
CA ILE A 233 4.58 -5.49 -16.50
C ILE A 233 4.50 -7.01 -16.79
N ASP A 234 5.14 -7.83 -15.95
CA ASP A 234 5.13 -9.29 -16.08
C ASP A 234 3.68 -9.81 -16.04
N PHE A 235 2.89 -9.34 -15.07
CA PHE A 235 1.47 -9.68 -14.97
C PHE A 235 0.67 -9.23 -16.21
N LEU A 236 0.82 -7.98 -16.65
CA LEU A 236 0.08 -7.42 -17.78
C LEU A 236 0.42 -8.11 -19.12
N SER A 237 1.68 -8.53 -19.29
CA SER A 237 2.15 -9.26 -20.47
C SER A 237 1.72 -10.74 -20.48
N GLY A 238 1.22 -11.27 -19.36
CA GLY A 238 0.90 -12.68 -19.18
C GLY A 238 2.12 -13.57 -18.97
N SER A 239 3.25 -12.98 -18.58
CA SER A 239 4.45 -13.73 -18.20
C SER A 239 4.25 -14.32 -16.80
N SER A 240 4.35 -15.63 -16.65
CA SER A 240 4.20 -16.30 -15.35
C SER A 240 5.39 -15.97 -14.43
N TYR A 241 5.11 -15.68 -13.15
CA TYR A 241 6.13 -15.62 -12.10
C TYR A 241 6.83 -16.98 -12.00
N ALA A 242 8.15 -17.00 -12.23
CA ALA A 242 9.01 -18.12 -11.84
C ALA A 242 9.57 -17.88 -10.43
#